data_AF-A0A8J2IZG6-F1
#
_entry.id   AF-A0A8J2IZG6-F1
#
_cell.length_a   1.000
_cell.length_b   1.000
_cell.length_c   1.000
_cell.angle_alpha   90.00
_cell.angle_beta   90.00
_cell.angle_gamma   90.00
#
_symmetry.space_group_name_H-M   'P 1'
#
loop_
_entity.id
_entity.type
_entity.pdbx_description
1 polymer ?
#
loop_
_entity_poly.entity_id
_entity_poly.type
_entity_poly.pdbx_seq_one_letter_code
_entity_poly.pdbx_strand_id
1 'polypeptide(L)'
;MSDSIVLPNSTASNPPGHDIFCTPENSDFVSKVPYKSLSKTDHEIRLLKILPDSGSGFVECELLPPVSLASVQKQYLALSYCAGNAKNTKPVKVNGVISNVFANLHHALMSARHYWRTHAELPEFLL
;
A
#
# COMPACT_ATOMS: atom_id res chain seq x y z
N MET A 1 11.97 -18.15 -59.25
CA MET A 1 12.68 -17.85 -58.00
C MET A 1 12.18 -16.50 -57.54
N SER A 2 11.33 -16.50 -56.51
CA SER A 2 10.74 -15.28 -55.95
C SER A 2 10.71 -15.50 -54.45
N ASP A 3 11.74 -14.99 -53.78
CA ASP A 3 11.93 -15.13 -52.35
C ASP A 3 10.86 -14.35 -51.59
N SER A 4 10.21 -15.04 -50.65
CA SER A 4 9.31 -14.44 -49.68
C SER A 4 10.12 -13.79 -48.56
N ILE A 5 10.00 -12.47 -48.41
CA ILE A 5 10.61 -11.72 -47.32
C ILE A 5 9.80 -11.99 -46.05
N VAL A 6 10.39 -12.73 -45.11
CA VAL A 6 9.88 -12.89 -43.75
C VAL A 6 10.18 -11.59 -42.99
N LEU A 7 9.12 -10.86 -42.62
CA LEU A 7 9.21 -9.73 -41.69
C LEU A 7 9.45 -10.24 -40.26
N PRO A 8 10.52 -9.80 -39.56
CA PRO A 8 10.85 -10.28 -38.23
C PRO A 8 9.87 -9.75 -37.17
N ASN A 9 9.62 -10.62 -36.19
CA ASN A 9 8.81 -10.46 -34.97
C ASN A 9 8.58 -9.01 -34.50
N SER A 10 7.30 -8.66 -34.38
CA SER A 10 6.84 -7.49 -33.64
C SER A 10 7.20 -7.65 -32.16
N THR A 11 8.34 -7.08 -31.76
CA THR A 11 8.58 -6.71 -30.37
C THR A 11 7.63 -5.56 -30.06
N ALA A 12 6.52 -5.86 -29.40
CA ALA A 12 5.64 -4.86 -28.81
C ALA A 12 6.44 -4.09 -27.74
N SER A 13 7.12 -3.02 -28.14
CA SER A 13 7.69 -2.05 -27.23
C SER A 13 6.53 -1.30 -26.60
N ASN A 14 6.26 -1.57 -25.33
CA ASN A 14 5.30 -0.78 -24.56
C ASN A 14 5.67 0.71 -24.66
N PRO A 15 4.69 1.61 -24.83
CA PRO A 15 4.97 3.03 -24.99
C PRO A 15 5.72 3.57 -23.77
N PRO A 16 6.73 4.44 -23.97
CA PRO A 16 7.50 5.02 -22.87
C PRO A 16 6.54 5.79 -21.95
N GLY A 17 6.52 5.38 -20.68
CA GLY A 17 5.68 6.02 -19.66
C GLY A 17 4.77 5.06 -18.88
N HIS A 18 4.49 3.86 -19.40
CA HIS A 18 3.64 2.88 -18.70
C HIS A 18 4.31 2.17 -17.52
N ASP A 19 5.62 2.36 -17.33
CA ASP A 19 6.43 1.70 -16.29
C ASP A 19 6.97 2.69 -15.22
N ILE A 20 6.50 3.94 -15.22
CA ILE A 20 7.02 4.99 -14.31
C ILE A 20 6.52 4.78 -12.88
N PHE A 21 5.32 4.22 -12.71
CA PHE A 21 4.72 3.91 -11.42
C PHE A 21 4.70 2.39 -11.20
N CYS A 22 5.88 1.80 -11.02
CA CYS A 22 5.97 0.40 -10.61
C CYS A 22 5.29 0.20 -9.25
N THR A 23 4.26 -0.65 -9.22
CA THR A 23 3.59 -1.05 -7.97
C THR A 23 4.11 -2.42 -7.52
N PRO A 24 4.25 -2.67 -6.21
CA PRO A 24 4.55 -4.00 -5.70
C PRO A 24 3.51 -5.01 -6.16
N GLU A 25 3.95 -6.22 -6.54
CA GLU A 25 3.06 -7.33 -6.87
C GLU A 25 2.14 -7.64 -5.66
N ASN A 26 0.83 -7.66 -5.89
CA ASN A 26 -0.19 -7.85 -4.86
C ASN A 26 -1.48 -8.50 -5.40
N SER A 27 -1.43 -9.25 -6.50
CA SER A 27 -2.63 -9.81 -7.13
C SER A 27 -3.45 -10.68 -6.17
N ASP A 28 -2.77 -11.50 -5.37
CA ASP A 28 -3.39 -12.31 -4.31
C ASP A 28 -4.09 -11.47 -3.25
N PHE A 29 -3.48 -10.37 -2.82
CA PHE A 29 -4.09 -9.46 -1.85
C PHE A 29 -5.34 -8.79 -2.43
N VAL A 30 -5.23 -8.26 -3.66
CA VAL A 30 -6.32 -7.54 -4.34
C VAL A 30 -7.52 -8.46 -4.61
N SER A 31 -7.28 -9.74 -4.90
CA SER A 31 -8.37 -10.72 -5.08
C SER A 31 -9.15 -11.00 -3.79
N LYS A 32 -8.48 -10.97 -2.62
CA LYS A 32 -9.08 -11.22 -1.31
C LYS A 32 -9.69 -9.96 -0.69
N VAL A 33 -9.10 -8.79 -0.99
CA VAL A 33 -9.49 -7.49 -0.44
C VAL A 33 -9.78 -6.54 -1.59
N PRO A 34 -10.91 -6.71 -2.31
CA PRO A 34 -11.24 -5.89 -3.45
C PRO A 34 -11.44 -4.43 -3.02
N TYR A 35 -10.96 -3.51 -3.85
CA TYR A 35 -11.20 -2.10 -3.66
C TYR A 35 -12.71 -1.81 -3.71
N LYS A 36 -13.18 -0.95 -2.79
CA LYS A 36 -14.56 -0.45 -2.79
C LYS A 36 -14.50 1.06 -2.95
N SER A 37 -15.22 1.59 -3.92
CA SER A 37 -15.23 3.03 -4.19
C SER A 37 -15.67 3.84 -2.97
N LEU A 38 -15.06 5.01 -2.79
CA LEU A 38 -15.39 5.97 -1.74
C LEU A 38 -16.42 6.98 -2.25
N SER A 39 -17.33 7.42 -1.37
CA SER A 39 -18.29 8.48 -1.69
C SER A 39 -17.55 9.81 -1.88
N LYS A 40 -17.66 10.39 -3.08
CA LYS A 40 -17.11 11.71 -3.39
C LYS A 40 -17.91 12.83 -2.73
N THR A 41 -19.22 12.63 -2.55
CA THR A 41 -20.13 13.60 -1.95
C THR A 41 -19.88 13.72 -0.44
N ASP A 42 -19.64 12.59 0.23
CA ASP A 42 -19.40 12.56 1.68
C ASP A 42 -17.92 12.74 2.05
N HIS A 43 -17.07 12.96 1.03
CA HIS A 43 -15.61 13.07 1.13
C HIS A 43 -15.02 11.94 1.98
N GLU A 44 -15.38 10.70 1.64
CA GLU A 44 -14.90 9.54 2.38
C GLU A 44 -13.42 9.27 2.16
N ILE A 45 -12.78 8.82 3.23
CA ILE A 45 -11.41 8.32 3.26
C ILE A 45 -11.38 6.96 3.95
N ARG A 46 -10.26 6.25 3.83
CA ARG A 46 -9.97 5.07 4.65
C ARG A 46 -8.74 5.34 5.48
N LEU A 47 -8.77 4.88 6.71
CA LEU A 47 -7.64 4.97 7.62
C LEU A 47 -7.01 3.58 7.81
N LEU A 48 -5.70 3.54 7.97
CA LEU A 48 -4.92 2.37 8.28
C LEU A 48 -4.48 2.42 9.75
N LYS A 49 -5.01 1.51 10.56
CA LYS A 49 -4.60 1.36 11.95
C LYS A 49 -3.38 0.44 12.04
N ILE A 50 -2.27 0.93 12.57
CA ILE A 50 -1.09 0.09 12.83
C ILE A 50 -1.28 -0.60 14.18
N LEU A 51 -1.24 -1.93 14.18
CA LEU A 51 -1.41 -2.72 15.40
C LEU A 51 -0.09 -2.80 16.20
N PRO A 52 -0.18 -3.00 17.53
CA PRO A 52 0.97 -3.31 18.36
C PRO A 52 1.75 -4.53 17.83
N ASP A 53 3.02 -4.64 18.22
CA ASP A 53 3.81 -5.81 17.87
C ASP A 53 3.26 -7.06 18.58
N SER A 54 2.73 -7.99 17.80
CA SER A 54 2.21 -9.27 18.27
C SER A 54 3.30 -10.33 18.48
N GLY A 55 4.56 -10.02 18.12
CA GLY A 55 5.66 -10.98 18.09
C GLY A 55 5.64 -11.89 16.86
N SER A 56 4.73 -11.67 15.90
CA SER A 56 4.62 -12.46 14.67
C SER A 56 5.75 -12.21 13.66
N GLY A 57 6.57 -11.19 13.89
CA GLY A 57 7.62 -10.74 12.98
C GLY A 57 7.10 -9.86 11.84
N PHE A 58 5.80 -9.58 11.76
CA PHE A 58 5.20 -8.71 10.75
C PHE A 58 4.77 -7.36 11.34
N VAL A 59 4.74 -6.33 10.47
CA VAL A 59 3.89 -5.17 10.70
C VAL A 59 2.46 -5.61 10.40
N GLU A 60 1.59 -5.52 11.40
CA GLU A 60 0.17 -5.82 11.26
C GLU A 60 -0.62 -4.52 11.27
N CYS A 61 -1.55 -4.40 10.35
CA CYS A 61 -2.40 -3.25 10.19
C CYS A 61 -3.86 -3.68 9.98
N GLU A 62 -4.77 -2.80 10.36
CA GLU A 62 -6.18 -2.88 10.02
C GLU A 62 -6.55 -1.77 9.06
N LEU A 63 -7.10 -2.12 7.90
CA LEU A 63 -7.72 -1.13 7.03
C LEU A 63 -9.15 -0.91 7.49
N LEU A 64 -9.40 0.26 8.06
CA LEU A 64 -10.70 0.60 8.63
C LEU A 64 -11.76 0.84 7.54
N PRO A 65 -13.05 0.71 7.90
CA PRO A 65 -14.15 1.07 7.01
C PRO A 65 -14.03 2.53 6.51
N PRO A 66 -14.63 2.86 5.35
CA PRO A 66 -14.75 4.24 4.92
C PRO A 66 -15.37 5.12 6.00
N VAL A 67 -14.81 6.31 6.17
CA VAL A 67 -15.29 7.34 7.10
C VAL A 67 -15.27 8.69 6.40
N SER A 68 -16.22 9.57 6.73
CA SER A 68 -16.17 10.94 6.23
C SER A 68 -14.96 11.66 6.80
N LEU A 69 -14.16 12.32 5.94
CA LEU A 69 -12.99 13.10 6.36
C LEU A 69 -13.33 14.11 7.48
N ALA A 70 -14.51 14.73 7.43
CA ALA A 70 -14.95 15.70 8.42
C ALA A 70 -15.13 15.08 9.82
N SER A 71 -15.55 13.81 9.89
CA SER A 71 -15.85 13.12 11.16
C SER A 71 -14.61 12.72 11.96
N VAL A 72 -13.46 12.60 11.30
CA VAL A 72 -12.18 12.13 11.88
C VAL A 72 -11.14 13.23 11.98
N GLN A 73 -11.56 14.49 11.89
CA GLN A 73 -10.63 15.62 11.94
C GLN A 73 -9.80 15.58 13.25
N LYS A 74 -8.47 15.68 13.12
CA LYS A 74 -7.48 15.59 14.22
C LYS A 74 -7.42 14.23 14.94
N GLN A 75 -8.05 13.19 14.39
CA GLN A 75 -8.04 11.83 14.95
C GLN A 75 -7.12 10.87 14.18
N TYR A 76 -6.38 11.38 13.20
CA TYR A 76 -5.41 10.60 12.43
C TYR A 76 -4.13 11.41 12.20
N LEU A 77 -3.04 10.70 11.93
CA LEU A 77 -1.77 11.31 11.52
C LEU A 77 -1.46 10.94 10.07
N ALA A 78 -0.86 11.88 9.34
CA ALA A 78 -0.34 11.56 8.01
C ALA A 78 1.07 10.96 8.11
N LEU A 79 1.30 9.83 7.45
CA LEU A 79 2.64 9.25 7.29
C LEU A 79 3.16 9.55 5.87
N SER A 80 4.16 10.42 5.77
CA SER A 80 4.86 10.68 4.51
C SER A 80 6.09 9.78 4.38
N TYR A 81 6.30 9.19 3.21
CA TYR A 81 7.45 8.35 2.91
C TYR A 81 7.87 8.50 1.45
N CYS A 82 9.15 8.22 1.16
CA CYS A 82 9.65 8.16 -0.22
C CYS A 82 9.41 6.75 -0.79
N ALA A 83 8.76 6.67 -1.95
CA ALA A 83 8.59 5.40 -2.65
C ALA A 83 9.95 4.72 -2.91
N GLY A 84 9.99 3.40 -2.73
CA GLY A 84 11.21 2.63 -2.89
C GLY A 84 11.33 2.00 -4.27
N ASN A 85 12.27 1.07 -4.41
CA ASN A 85 12.36 0.20 -5.57
C ASN A 85 11.26 -0.88 -5.51
N ALA A 86 10.46 -1.03 -6.57
CA ALA A 86 9.39 -2.03 -6.62
C ALA A 86 9.87 -3.50 -6.60
N LYS A 87 11.15 -3.76 -6.89
CA LYS A 87 11.78 -5.07 -6.71
C LYS A 87 12.25 -5.32 -5.27
N ASN A 88 12.26 -4.27 -4.43
CA ASN A 88 12.61 -4.36 -3.02
C ASN A 88 11.36 -4.09 -2.16
N THR A 89 10.61 -5.15 -1.95
CA THR A 89 9.37 -5.13 -1.17
C THR A 89 9.54 -5.87 0.14
N LYS A 90 8.65 -5.58 1.08
CA LYS A 90 8.54 -6.30 2.35
C LYS A 90 7.06 -6.60 2.61
N PRO A 91 6.74 -7.79 3.15
CA PRO A 91 5.37 -8.15 3.46
C PRO A 91 4.89 -7.43 4.72
N VAL A 92 3.63 -7.02 4.70
CA VAL A 92 2.85 -6.60 5.88
C VAL A 92 1.55 -7.40 5.90
N LYS A 93 0.89 -7.47 7.06
CA LYS A 93 -0.46 -8.03 7.16
C LYS A 93 -1.47 -6.91 7.24
N VAL A 94 -2.41 -6.86 6.30
CA VAL A 94 -3.56 -5.94 6.34
C VAL A 94 -4.82 -6.77 6.49
N ASN A 95 -5.55 -6.59 7.60
CA ASN A 95 -6.73 -7.40 7.95
C ASN A 95 -6.42 -8.91 7.90
N GLY A 96 -5.22 -9.31 8.34
CA GLY A 96 -4.74 -10.71 8.33
C GLY A 96 -4.26 -11.23 6.97
N VAL A 97 -4.40 -10.47 5.87
CA VAL A 97 -3.94 -10.87 4.54
C VAL A 97 -2.58 -10.25 4.24
N ILE A 98 -1.66 -11.03 3.66
CA ILE A 98 -0.33 -10.56 3.27
C ILE A 98 -0.46 -9.59 2.09
N SER A 99 0.18 -8.42 2.21
CA SER A 99 0.37 -7.45 1.16
C SER A 99 1.85 -7.04 1.09
N ASN A 100 2.40 -6.97 -0.12
CA ASN A 100 3.73 -6.46 -0.37
C ASN A 100 3.68 -4.93 -0.43
N VAL A 101 4.51 -4.29 0.38
CA VAL A 101 4.74 -2.84 0.30
C VAL A 101 6.19 -2.57 -0.05
N PHE A 102 6.50 -1.36 -0.51
CA PHE A 102 7.89 -0.93 -0.65
C PHE A 102 8.63 -1.07 0.68
N ALA A 103 9.91 -1.48 0.63
CA ALA A 103 10.73 -1.57 1.84
C ALA A 103 10.78 -0.25 2.64
N ASN A 104 10.72 0.89 1.96
CA ASN A 104 10.66 2.21 2.59
C ASN A 104 9.35 2.43 3.37
N LEU A 105 8.20 2.02 2.80
CA LEU A 105 6.91 2.09 3.51
C LEU A 105 6.94 1.15 4.72
N HIS A 106 7.42 -0.08 4.55
CA HIS A 106 7.57 -1.02 5.67
C HIS A 106 8.42 -0.42 6.80
N HIS A 107 9.57 0.18 6.46
CA HIS A 107 10.43 0.84 7.44
C HIS A 107 9.70 2.01 8.12
N ALA A 108 9.00 2.85 7.36
CA ALA A 108 8.22 3.96 7.90
C ALA A 108 7.15 3.46 8.90
N LEU A 109 6.39 2.41 8.56
CA LEU A 109 5.39 1.82 9.46
C LEU A 109 6.03 1.27 10.75
N MET A 110 7.18 0.58 10.64
CA MET A 110 7.92 0.07 11.80
C MET A 110 8.39 1.19 12.72
N SER A 111 8.99 2.24 12.15
CA SER A 111 9.50 3.40 12.90
C SER A 111 8.36 4.12 13.60
N ALA A 112 7.24 4.30 12.91
CA ALA A 112 6.06 4.95 13.47
C ALA A 112 5.46 4.12 14.62
N ARG A 113 5.30 2.80 14.44
CA ARG A 113 4.88 1.86 15.51
C ARG A 113 5.79 1.93 16.73
N HIS A 114 7.11 1.93 16.52
CA HIS A 114 8.08 2.00 17.61
C HIS A 114 7.99 3.33 18.37
N TYR A 115 7.87 4.45 17.65
CA TYR A 115 7.78 5.79 18.23
C TYR A 115 6.56 5.91 19.18
N TRP A 116 5.37 5.44 18.77
CA TRP A 116 4.19 5.57 19.64
C TRP A 116 4.22 4.64 20.84
N ARG A 117 4.84 3.46 20.73
CA ARG A 117 5.05 2.58 21.89
C ARG A 117 5.86 3.28 22.99
N THR A 118 6.76 4.19 22.63
CA THR A 118 7.64 4.89 23.58
C THR A 118 7.11 6.25 24.03
N HIS A 119 6.04 6.78 23.41
CA HIS A 119 5.50 8.13 23.65
C HIS A 119 3.98 8.14 23.92
N ALA A 120 3.44 7.06 24.51
CA ALA A 120 2.01 6.75 24.57
C ALA A 120 1.19 7.70 25.48
N GLU A 121 0.66 8.78 24.91
CA GLU A 121 -0.56 9.46 25.38
C GLU A 121 -1.71 9.46 24.35
N LEU A 122 -1.57 8.79 23.20
CA LEU A 122 -2.60 8.76 22.15
C LEU A 122 -3.37 7.42 22.13
N PRO A 123 -4.70 7.42 22.36
CA PRO A 123 -5.52 6.23 22.33
C PRO A 123 -5.94 5.94 20.89
N GLU A 124 -5.51 4.78 20.39
CA GLU A 124 -5.88 4.21 19.08
C GLU A 124 -5.37 4.95 17.84
N PHE A 125 -4.52 4.25 17.08
CA PHE A 125 -3.72 4.89 16.04
C PHE A 125 -4.34 4.72 14.66
N LEU A 126 -4.75 5.82 14.02
CA LEU A 126 -5.30 5.85 12.67
C LEU A 126 -4.36 6.65 11.73
N LEU A 127 -3.97 6.07 10.59
CA LEU A 127 -3.27 6.76 9.48
C LEU A 127 -4.18 7.06 8.32
#